data_AF-A0A838LME5-F1
#
_entry.id   AF-A0A838LME5-F1
#
_cell.length_a   1.000
_cell.length_b   1.000
_cell.length_c   1.000
_cell.angle_alpha   90.00
_cell.angle_beta   90.00
_cell.angle_gamma   90.00
#
_symmetry.space_group_name_H-M   'P 1'
#
loop_
_entity.id
_entity.type
_entity.pdbx_description
1 polymer ?
#
loop_
_entity_poly.entity_id
_entity_poly.type
_entity_poly.pdbx_seq_one_letter_code
_entity_poly.pdbx_strand_id
1 'polypeptide(L)'
;MFVDTGAVRHLAAELAERAAEIRATATDLHRRVAAVPWQGAAADAMRAHAAWRIAALLRAADLHDDAGEALVEHADAVDAALALLASIVDEVVDTAADTAGQVADTAGAVAQAVADHTVGLLP
;
A
#
# COMPACT_ATOMS: atom_id res chain seq x y z
N MET A 1 -6.20 5.14 13.44
CA MET A 1 -5.97 3.79 12.87
C MET A 1 -5.20 4.04 11.58
N PHE A 2 -3.89 3.82 11.58
CA PHE A 2 -3.07 3.96 10.38
C PHE A 2 -3.54 2.94 9.34
N VAL A 3 -3.50 3.30 8.06
CA VAL A 3 -3.77 2.37 6.96
C VAL A 3 -2.78 1.21 7.07
N ASP A 4 -3.28 0.00 7.28
CA ASP A 4 -2.44 -1.20 7.34
C ASP A 4 -2.07 -1.62 5.91
N THR A 5 -0.94 -1.08 5.42
CA THR A 5 -0.41 -1.42 4.09
C THR A 5 0.02 -2.90 4.01
N GLY A 6 0.24 -3.57 5.15
CA GLY A 6 0.44 -5.01 5.22
C GLY A 6 -0.82 -5.79 4.86
N ALA A 7 -1.97 -5.40 5.42
CA ALA A 7 -3.27 -6.00 5.08
C ALA A 7 -3.62 -5.77 3.60
N VAL A 8 -3.32 -4.60 3.03
CA VAL A 8 -3.52 -4.30 1.60
C VAL A 8 -2.67 -5.22 0.72
N ARG A 9 -1.39 -5.40 1.04
CA ARG A 9 -0.49 -6.32 0.31
C ARG A 9 -0.93 -7.77 0.43
N HIS A 10 -1.45 -8.17 1.59
CA HIS A 10 -1.99 -9.50 1.77
C HIS A 10 -3.19 -9.75 0.84
N LEU A 11 -4.14 -8.80 0.78
CA LEU A 11 -5.27 -8.88 -0.15
C LEU A 11 -4.81 -8.94 -1.62
N ALA A 12 -3.79 -8.16 -1.99
CA ALA A 12 -3.22 -8.22 -3.34
C ALA A 12 -2.68 -9.63 -3.67
N ALA A 13 -2.02 -10.28 -2.71
CA ALA A 13 -1.53 -11.65 -2.88
C ALA A 13 -2.68 -12.66 -3.01
N GLU A 14 -3.76 -12.51 -2.24
CA GLU A 14 -4.97 -13.35 -2.37
C GLU A 14 -5.62 -13.20 -3.76
N LEU A 15 -5.64 -11.99 -4.33
CA LEU A 15 -6.16 -11.77 -5.68
C LEU A 15 -5.32 -12.48 -6.74
N ALA A 16 -3.99 -12.43 -6.62
CA ALA A 16 -3.08 -13.14 -7.52
C ALA A 16 -3.23 -14.66 -7.41
N GLU A 17 -3.40 -15.20 -6.20
CA GLU A 17 -3.71 -16.62 -5.99
C GLU A 17 -5.04 -17.00 -6.65
N ARG A 18 -6.08 -16.19 -6.44
CA ARG A 18 -7.39 -16.41 -7.08
C ARG A 18 -7.31 -16.34 -8.61
N ALA A 19 -6.53 -15.43 -9.18
CA ALA A 19 -6.29 -15.37 -10.62
C ALA A 19 -5.65 -16.67 -11.14
N ALA A 20 -4.66 -17.20 -10.43
CA ALA A 20 -4.02 -18.47 -10.76
C ALA A 20 -5.01 -19.66 -10.70
N GLU A 21 -5.86 -19.74 -9.67
CA GLU A 21 -6.91 -20.75 -9.55
C GLU A 21 -7.91 -20.69 -10.73
N ILE A 22 -8.30 -19.48 -11.13
CA ILE A 22 -9.22 -19.26 -12.26
C ILE A 22 -8.59 -19.75 -13.57
N ARG A 23 -7.31 -19.42 -13.82
CA ARG A 23 -6.57 -19.89 -15.00
C ARG A 23 -6.42 -21.40 -15.02
N ALA A 24 -6.15 -22.02 -13.88
CA ALA A 24 -6.09 -23.47 -13.75
C ALA A 24 -7.45 -24.12 -14.09
N THR A 25 -8.55 -23.55 -13.57
CA THR A 25 -9.92 -24.01 -13.86
C THR A 25 -10.27 -23.87 -15.34
N ALA A 26 -9.91 -22.74 -15.97
CA ALA A 26 -10.13 -22.52 -17.40
C ALA A 26 -9.35 -23.54 -18.26
N THR A 27 -8.11 -23.84 -17.86
CA THR A 27 -7.27 -24.86 -18.51
C THR A 27 -7.86 -26.26 -18.38
N ASP A 28 -8.36 -26.62 -17.20
CA ASP A 28 -9.03 -27.92 -16.99
C ASP A 28 -10.30 -28.04 -17.83
N LEU A 29 -11.14 -27.00 -17.85
CA LEU A 29 -12.33 -26.97 -18.69
C LEU A 29 -11.99 -27.15 -20.17
N HIS A 30 -10.96 -26.45 -20.66
CA HIS A 30 -10.49 -26.60 -22.04
C HIS A 30 -10.07 -28.04 -22.34
N ARG A 31 -9.29 -28.66 -21.45
CA ARG A 31 -8.86 -30.06 -21.57
C ARG A 31 -10.06 -31.02 -21.63
N ARG A 32 -11.04 -30.83 -20.76
CA ARG A 32 -12.25 -31.67 -20.69
C ARG A 32 -13.11 -31.54 -21.93
N VAL A 33 -13.27 -30.34 -22.46
CA VAL A 33 -14.02 -30.07 -23.70
C VAL A 33 -13.33 -30.71 -24.91
N ALA A 34 -11.99 -30.65 -24.97
CA ALA A 34 -11.21 -31.28 -26.03
C ALA A 34 -11.29 -32.82 -26.01
N ALA A 35 -11.49 -33.42 -24.83
CA ALA A 35 -11.59 -34.86 -24.66
C ALA A 35 -12.97 -35.46 -25.02
N VAL A 36 -13.96 -34.63 -25.36
CA VAL A 36 -15.32 -35.09 -25.67
C VAL A 36 -15.34 -35.83 -27.03
N PRO A 37 -15.70 -37.13 -27.06
CA PRO A 37 -15.52 -37.96 -28.26
C PRO A 37 -16.61 -37.78 -29.32
N TRP A 38 -17.77 -37.24 -28.94
CA TRP A 38 -18.92 -37.12 -29.84
C TRP A 38 -18.86 -35.86 -30.72
N GLN A 39 -19.44 -35.95 -31.91
CA GLN A 39 -19.38 -34.94 -32.98
C GLN A 39 -20.78 -34.56 -33.45
N GLY A 40 -20.88 -33.47 -34.21
CA GLY A 40 -22.11 -32.94 -34.77
C GLY A 40 -22.52 -31.59 -34.17
N ALA A 41 -23.64 -31.04 -34.63
CA ALA A 41 -24.06 -29.67 -34.32
C ALA A 41 -24.15 -29.36 -32.80
N ALA A 42 -24.62 -30.32 -32.00
CA ALA A 42 -24.68 -30.14 -30.55
C ALA A 42 -23.27 -30.11 -29.92
N ALA A 43 -22.29 -30.83 -30.47
CA ALA A 43 -20.92 -30.85 -29.98
C ALA A 43 -20.25 -29.52 -30.25
N ASP A 44 -20.50 -28.98 -31.45
CA ASP A 44 -19.97 -27.69 -31.87
C ASP A 44 -20.59 -26.55 -31.06
N ALA A 45 -21.90 -26.61 -30.78
CA ALA A 45 -22.56 -25.66 -29.88
C ALA A 45 -21.98 -25.70 -28.46
N MET A 46 -21.74 -26.90 -27.91
CA MET A 46 -21.09 -27.07 -26.60
C MET A 46 -19.67 -26.49 -26.60
N ARG A 47 -18.84 -26.80 -27.62
CA ARG A 47 -17.47 -26.29 -27.74
C ARG A 47 -17.45 -24.76 -27.87
N ALA A 48 -18.35 -24.17 -28.67
CA ALA A 48 -18.48 -22.73 -28.81
C ALA A 48 -18.88 -22.06 -27.48
N HIS A 49 -19.84 -22.64 -26.75
CA HIS A 49 -20.24 -22.14 -25.44
C HIS A 49 -19.08 -22.23 -24.43
N ALA A 50 -18.35 -23.35 -24.41
CA ALA A 50 -17.20 -23.52 -23.55
C ALA A 50 -16.07 -22.53 -23.87
N ALA A 51 -15.78 -22.28 -25.15
CA ALA A 51 -14.78 -21.30 -25.56
C ALA A 51 -15.12 -19.89 -25.04
N TRP A 52 -16.40 -19.48 -25.14
CA TRP A 52 -16.85 -18.21 -24.58
C TRP A 52 -16.67 -18.14 -23.06
N ARG A 53 -16.99 -19.23 -22.35
CA ARG A 53 -16.81 -19.34 -20.89
C ARG A 53 -15.34 -19.29 -20.47
N ILE A 54 -14.47 -20.03 -21.15
CA ILE A 54 -13.02 -20.02 -20.93
C ILE A 54 -12.48 -18.61 -21.10
N ALA A 55 -12.85 -17.92 -22.18
CA ALA A 55 -12.44 -16.53 -22.40
C ALA A 55 -12.93 -15.58 -21.30
N ALA A 56 -14.15 -15.80 -20.76
CA ALA A 56 -14.66 -15.03 -19.63
C ALA A 56 -13.89 -15.29 -18.34
N LEU A 57 -13.50 -16.54 -18.07
CA LEU A 57 -12.65 -16.88 -16.91
C LEU A 57 -11.28 -16.23 -17.01
N LEU A 58 -10.64 -16.30 -18.18
CA LEU A 58 -9.32 -15.68 -18.37
C LEU A 58 -9.37 -14.16 -18.17
N ARG A 59 -10.39 -13.48 -18.73
CA ARG A 59 -10.60 -12.05 -18.44
C ARG A 59 -10.81 -11.75 -16.96
N ALA A 60 -11.52 -12.62 -16.24
CA ALA A 60 -11.72 -12.44 -14.80
C ALA A 60 -10.39 -12.59 -14.03
N ALA A 61 -9.54 -13.54 -14.42
CA ALA A 61 -8.21 -13.68 -13.84
C ALA A 61 -7.34 -12.45 -14.09
N ASP A 62 -7.38 -11.89 -15.31
CA ASP A 62 -6.63 -10.67 -15.64
C ASP A 62 -7.10 -9.47 -14.79
N LEU A 63 -8.42 -9.32 -14.59
CA LEU A 63 -8.97 -8.30 -13.70
C LEU A 63 -8.54 -8.47 -12.24
N HIS A 64 -8.34 -9.71 -11.78
CA HIS A 64 -7.82 -9.96 -10.43
C HIS A 64 -6.34 -9.56 -10.31
N ASP A 65 -5.52 -9.83 -11.32
CA ASP A 65 -4.13 -9.38 -11.35
C ASP A 65 -4.04 -7.86 -11.41
N ASP A 66 -4.79 -7.20 -12.29
CA ASP A 66 -4.84 -5.75 -12.41
C ASP A 66 -5.24 -5.09 -11.08
N ALA A 67 -6.25 -5.66 -10.40
CA ALA A 67 -6.68 -5.19 -9.09
C ALA A 67 -5.59 -5.40 -8.02
N GLY A 68 -4.91 -6.55 -8.05
CA GLY A 68 -3.79 -6.83 -7.15
C GLY A 68 -2.63 -5.85 -7.34
N GLU A 69 -2.23 -5.57 -8.58
CA GLU A 69 -1.19 -4.60 -8.91
C GLU A 69 -1.55 -3.20 -8.42
N ALA A 70 -2.78 -2.74 -8.67
CA ALA A 70 -3.26 -1.45 -8.20
C ALA A 70 -3.24 -1.31 -6.67
N LEU A 71 -3.53 -2.40 -5.93
CA LEU A 71 -3.45 -2.41 -4.47
C LEU A 71 -1.99 -2.32 -3.98
N VAL A 72 -1.05 -2.97 -4.66
CA VAL A 72 0.38 -2.85 -4.32
C VAL A 72 0.88 -1.43 -4.56
N GLU A 73 0.58 -0.85 -5.73
CA GLU A 73 0.93 0.54 -6.04
C GLU A 73 0.35 1.51 -5.00
N HIS A 74 -0.91 1.29 -4.59
CA HIS A 74 -1.53 2.08 -3.54
C HIS A 74 -0.83 1.94 -2.19
N ALA A 75 -0.48 0.71 -1.78
CA ALA A 75 0.23 0.47 -0.52
C ALA A 75 1.60 1.17 -0.51
N ASP A 76 2.33 1.12 -1.63
CA ASP A 76 3.63 1.78 -1.77
C ASP A 76 3.50 3.31 -1.74
N ALA A 77 2.46 3.87 -2.38
CA ALA A 77 2.17 5.30 -2.32
C ALA A 77 1.82 5.76 -0.90
N VAL A 78 1.05 4.96 -0.16
CA VAL A 78 0.72 5.24 1.25
C VAL A 78 1.99 5.19 2.10
N ASP A 79 2.83 4.17 1.98
CA ASP A 79 4.08 4.07 2.75
C ASP A 79 5.01 5.27 2.46
N ALA A 80 5.12 5.69 1.20
CA ALA A 80 5.90 6.87 0.83
C ALA A 80 5.35 8.16 1.47
N ALA A 81 4.03 8.35 1.47
CA ALA A 81 3.40 9.50 2.11
C ALA A 81 3.60 9.51 3.64
N LEU A 82 3.55 8.34 4.28
CA LEU A 82 3.79 8.19 5.71
C LEU A 82 5.24 8.46 6.08
N ALA A 83 6.20 8.02 5.26
CA ALA A 83 7.61 8.33 5.45
C ALA A 83 7.89 9.83 5.35
N LEU A 84 7.27 10.52 4.38
CA LEU A 84 7.37 11.98 4.26
C LEU A 84 6.78 12.69 5.49
N LEU A 85 5.61 12.25 5.95
CA LEU A 85 4.99 12.82 7.15
C LEU A 85 5.87 12.63 8.39
N ALA A 86 6.47 11.45 8.56
CA ALA A 86 7.38 11.17 9.66
C ALA A 86 8.59 12.12 9.63
N SER A 87 9.21 12.33 8.46
CA SER A 87 10.31 13.28 8.30
C SER A 87 9.93 14.71 8.67
N ILE A 88 8.72 15.16 8.28
CA ILE A 88 8.22 16.50 8.63
C ILE A 88 7.99 16.60 10.14
N VAL A 89 7.43 15.56 10.76
CA VAL A 89 7.20 15.54 12.21
C VAL A 89 8.52 15.61 12.96
N ASP A 90 9.54 14.85 12.55
CA ASP A 90 10.87 14.88 13.16
C ASP A 90 11.49 16.28 13.05
N GLU A 91 11.45 16.90 11.86
CA GLU A 91 11.96 18.27 11.66
C GLU A 91 11.24 19.30 12.53
N VAL A 92 9.92 19.18 12.67
CA VAL A 92 9.12 20.06 13.53
C VAL A 92 9.48 19.87 15.01
N VAL A 93 9.70 18.63 15.44
CA VAL A 93 10.11 18.32 16.82
C VAL A 93 11.50 18.87 17.12
N ASP A 94 12.46 18.67 16.21
CA ASP A 94 13.82 19.19 16.34
C ASP A 94 13.82 20.73 16.40
N THR A 95 13.09 21.38 15.49
CA THR A 95 12.96 22.84 15.47
C THR A 95 12.32 23.38 16.76
N ALA A 96 11.32 22.68 17.30
CA ALA A 96 10.69 23.05 18.56
C ALA A 96 11.64 22.89 19.75
N ALA A 97 12.45 21.82 19.77
CA ALA A 97 13.46 21.59 20.79
C ALA A 97 14.57 22.67 20.75
N ASP A 98 15.06 23.01 19.55
CA ASP A 98 16.05 24.07 19.35
C ASP A 98 15.53 25.43 19.82
N THR A 99 14.29 25.76 19.47
CA THR A 99 13.66 27.02 19.89
C THR A 99 13.49 27.08 21.41
N ALA A 100 13.09 25.97 22.04
CA ALA A 100 12.98 25.90 23.50
C ALA A 100 14.35 26.06 24.19
N GLY A 101 15.41 25.48 23.61
CA GLY A 101 16.79 25.66 24.07
C GLY A 101 17.23 27.13 24.01
N GLN A 102 17.02 27.79 22.87
CA GLN A 102 17.35 29.21 22.69
C GLN A 102 16.61 30.11 23.69
N VAL A 103 15.34 29.82 23.98
CA VAL A 103 14.55 30.55 24.99
C VAL A 103 15.14 30.35 26.38
N ALA A 104 15.52 29.12 26.74
CA ALA A 104 16.13 28.82 28.03
C ALA A 104 17.49 29.51 28.20
N ASP A 105 18.35 29.47 27.18
CA ASP A 105 19.66 30.13 27.18
C ASP A 105 19.52 31.65 27.32
N THR A 106 18.59 32.25 26.58
CA THR A 106 18.29 33.68 26.66
C THR A 106 17.79 34.06 28.06
N ALA A 107 16.89 33.26 28.65
CA ALA A 107 16.41 33.49 30.01
C ALA A 107 17.55 33.39 31.04
N GLY A 108 18.45 32.42 30.88
CA GLY A 108 19.64 32.27 31.72
C GLY A 108 20.57 33.48 31.63
N ALA A 109 20.85 33.95 30.42
CA ALA A 109 21.69 35.14 30.19
C ALA A 109 21.08 36.42 30.80
N VAL A 110 19.77 36.61 30.66
CA VAL A 110 19.04 37.74 31.29
C VAL A 110 19.12 37.67 32.80
N ALA A 111 18.91 36.48 33.40
CA ALA A 111 19.01 36.29 34.85
C ALA A 111 20.42 36.61 35.38
N GLN A 112 21.46 36.17 34.68
CA GLN A 112 22.84 36.45 35.03
C GLN A 112 23.16 37.96 34.95
N ALA A 113 22.75 38.63 33.87
CA ALA A 113 22.98 40.07 33.71
C ALA A 113 22.30 40.90 34.82
N VAL A 114 21.09 40.51 35.26
CA VAL A 114 20.39 41.15 36.38
C VAL A 114 21.13 40.92 37.70
N ALA A 115 21.68 39.74 37.93
CA ALA A 115 22.48 39.44 39.12
C ALA A 115 23.78 40.26 39.16
N ASP A 116 24.51 40.33 38.04
CA ASP A 116 25.75 41.11 37.94
C ASP A 116 25.50 42.62 38.17
N HIS A 117 24.37 43.15 37.67
CA HIS A 117 23.99 44.54 37.88
C HIS A 117 23.62 44.85 39.34
N THR A 118 22.92 43.94 40.02
CA THR A 118 22.53 44.13 41.42
C THR A 118 23.72 44.02 42.38
N VAL A 119 24.72 43.18 42.07
CA VAL A 119 25.98 43.10 42.81
C VAL A 119 26.85 44.35 42.62
N GLY A 120 26.83 44.98 41.44
CA GLY A 120 27.55 46.23 41.17
C GLY A 120 26.97 47.50 41.81
N LEU A 121 25.77 47.44 42.39
CA LEU A 121 25.08 48.58 43.04
C LEU A 121 25.17 48.56 44.58
N LEU A 122 25.82 47.55 45.17
CA LEU A 122 26.16 47.54 46.60
C LEU A 122 27.57 48.12 46.78
N PRO A 123 27.73 49.25 47.52
CA PRO A 123 29.02 49.89 47.78
C PRO A 123 29.93 49.08 48.72
#